data_AF-A0A3R7UQG3-F1
#
_entry.id   AF-A0A3R7UQG3-F1
#
_cell.length_a   1.000
_cell.length_b   1.000
_cell.length_c   1.000
_cell.angle_alpha   90.00
_cell.angle_beta   90.00
_cell.angle_gamma   90.00
#
_symmetry.space_group_name_H-M   'P 1'
#
loop_
_entity.id
_entity.type
_entity.pdbx_description
1 polymer ?
#
loop_
_entity_poly.entity_id
_entity_poly.type
_entity_poly.pdbx_seq_one_letter_code
_entity_poly.pdbx_strand_id
1 'polypeptide(L)'
;MGPFSDDATLVWLLLGLLSLIGVLLVRLSKQQPFPEPSSRYGWTILTLAALLALGTAAPRPLGVDGLLAVLCVLGAFGVIAGLTHIVRTRRDVIVAPLSGFLLCVGIGGLMARTWSTLSTVEQWVDFLALVLLGMGQTYLVFRGLLIGKLPLAWSQAGMVALQRGALSGERGAIACFERGWDTDEPHLNPMAYLALNRIHSALGNEETAMDWQTSLNSSGGEAAVAQAWIDAVEDAILRVVPDAKERWPKHEEA
;
A
#
# COMPACT_ATOMS: atom_id res chain seq x y z
N MET A 1 -8.05 -40.90 -3.29
CA MET A 1 -6.97 -40.24 -2.54
C MET A 1 -6.45 -39.09 -3.39
N GLY A 2 -6.86 -37.86 -3.09
CA GLY A 2 -6.36 -36.67 -3.78
C GLY A 2 -4.96 -36.28 -3.28
N PRO A 3 -4.24 -35.38 -3.97
CA PRO A 3 -2.81 -35.10 -3.74
C PRO A 3 -2.49 -34.34 -2.42
N PHE A 4 -3.42 -34.23 -1.47
CA PHE A 4 -3.27 -33.56 -0.18
C PHE A 4 -3.66 -34.47 1.00
N SER A 5 -3.17 -35.72 0.99
CA SER A 5 -3.72 -36.78 1.84
C SER A 5 -3.32 -36.73 3.32
N ASP A 6 -2.36 -35.89 3.72
CA ASP A 6 -1.89 -35.81 5.10
C ASP A 6 -2.10 -34.41 5.70
N ASP A 7 -2.86 -34.33 6.80
CA ASP A 7 -3.10 -33.09 7.55
C ASP A 7 -1.80 -32.36 7.93
N ALA A 8 -0.72 -33.10 8.17
CA ALA A 8 0.61 -32.52 8.42
C ALA A 8 1.13 -31.69 7.23
N THR A 9 0.93 -32.17 6.00
CA THR A 9 1.33 -31.43 4.79
C THR A 9 0.51 -30.16 4.62
N LEU A 10 -0.79 -30.22 4.91
CA LEU A 10 -1.68 -29.05 4.87
C LEU A 10 -1.28 -27.99 5.89
N VAL A 11 -0.91 -28.39 7.11
CA VAL A 11 -0.40 -27.45 8.14
C VAL A 11 0.81 -26.68 7.61
N TRP A 12 1.80 -27.37 7.04
CA TRP A 12 3.00 -26.71 6.48
C TRP A 12 2.69 -25.82 5.29
N LEU A 13 1.75 -26.21 4.41
CA LEU A 13 1.30 -25.37 3.30
C LEU A 13 0.63 -24.08 3.78
N LEU A 14 -0.25 -24.17 4.78
CA LEU A 14 -0.94 -23.02 5.37
C LEU A 14 0.03 -22.08 6.12
N LEU A 15 0.99 -22.63 6.86
CA LEU A 15 2.07 -21.85 7.49
C LEU A 15 2.97 -21.19 6.43
N GLY A 16 3.26 -21.90 5.34
CA GLY A 16 3.98 -21.39 4.18
C GLY A 16 3.26 -20.20 3.54
N LEU A 17 1.94 -20.31 3.32
CA LEU A 17 1.12 -19.22 2.81
C LEU A 17 1.13 -18.01 3.76
N LEU A 18 0.94 -18.24 5.06
CA LEU A 18 0.95 -17.18 6.08
C LEU A 18 2.29 -16.44 6.07
N SER A 19 3.39 -17.18 6.03
CA SER A 19 4.74 -16.63 5.95
C SER A 19 4.99 -15.88 4.65
N LEU A 20 4.55 -16.43 3.51
CA LEU A 20 4.67 -15.80 2.20
C LEU A 20 3.94 -14.45 2.16
N ILE A 21 2.69 -14.40 2.63
CA ILE A 21 1.92 -13.15 2.70
C ILE A 21 2.60 -12.13 3.61
N GLY A 22 3.11 -12.56 4.77
CA GLY A 22 3.89 -11.70 5.67
C GLY A 22 5.14 -11.11 5.01
N VAL A 23 5.92 -11.94 4.31
CA VAL A 23 7.11 -11.49 3.57
C VAL A 23 6.73 -10.52 2.45
N LEU A 24 5.68 -10.84 1.68
CA LEU A 24 5.19 -9.98 0.61
C LEU A 24 4.79 -8.61 1.15
N LEU A 25 4.00 -8.55 2.23
CA LEU A 25 3.62 -7.29 2.88
C LEU A 25 4.83 -6.44 3.26
N VAL A 26 5.85 -7.03 3.91
CA VAL A 26 7.06 -6.31 4.30
C VAL A 26 7.85 -5.83 3.07
N ARG A 27 7.97 -6.65 2.02
CA ARG A 27 8.72 -6.30 0.81
C ARG A 27 8.02 -5.20 0.01
N LEU A 28 6.73 -5.37 -0.28
CA LEU A 28 5.91 -4.45 -1.07
C LEU A 28 5.63 -3.14 -0.32
N SER A 29 5.66 -3.14 1.03
CA SER A 29 5.54 -1.90 1.81
C SER A 29 6.55 -0.83 1.41
N LYS A 30 7.74 -1.23 0.94
CA LYS A 30 8.80 -0.29 0.55
C LYS A 30 8.42 0.56 -0.67
N GLN A 31 7.50 0.07 -1.48
CA GLN A 31 6.99 0.72 -2.69
C GLN A 31 5.76 1.59 -2.39
N GLN A 32 5.30 1.65 -1.14
CA GLN A 32 4.18 2.50 -0.73
C GLN A 32 4.70 3.88 -0.28
N PRO A 33 3.90 4.96 -0.45
CA PRO A 33 4.27 6.29 0.02
C PRO A 33 4.50 6.33 1.54
N PHE A 34 3.71 5.54 2.30
CA PHE A 34 3.87 5.36 3.74
C PHE A 34 4.03 3.86 4.03
N PRO A 35 5.25 3.37 4.30
CA PRO A 35 5.53 1.93 4.43
C PRO A 35 5.04 1.32 5.74
N GLU A 36 4.72 2.11 6.75
CA GLU A 36 4.45 1.63 8.11
C GLU A 36 3.23 0.70 8.23
N PRO A 37 2.06 0.96 7.60
CA PRO A 37 0.88 0.12 7.79
C PRO A 37 1.10 -1.33 7.33
N SER A 38 1.53 -1.52 6.09
CA SER A 38 1.80 -2.85 5.53
C SER A 38 3.00 -3.52 6.17
N SER A 39 4.07 -2.79 6.49
CA SER A 39 5.25 -3.35 7.16
C SER A 39 4.91 -3.86 8.56
N ARG A 40 4.21 -3.08 9.38
CA ARG A 40 3.79 -3.49 10.73
C ARG A 40 2.91 -4.72 10.67
N TYR A 41 1.91 -4.71 9.79
CA TYR A 41 1.02 -5.86 9.65
C TYR A 41 1.76 -7.11 9.15
N GLY A 42 2.65 -6.97 8.16
CA GLY A 42 3.51 -8.06 7.69
C GLY A 42 4.38 -8.66 8.80
N TRP A 43 5.01 -7.82 9.62
CA TRP A 43 5.79 -8.29 10.78
C TRP A 43 4.92 -8.99 11.84
N THR A 44 3.70 -8.53 12.09
CA THR A 44 2.78 -9.24 13.00
C THR A 44 2.41 -10.62 12.47
N ILE A 45 2.16 -10.75 11.17
CA ILE A 45 1.89 -12.03 10.52
C ILE A 45 3.11 -12.96 10.61
N LEU A 46 4.31 -12.46 10.31
CA LEU A 46 5.54 -13.26 10.38
C LEU A 46 5.85 -13.74 11.80
N THR A 47 5.66 -12.86 12.78
CA THR A 47 5.83 -13.21 14.20
C THR A 47 4.84 -14.31 14.59
N LEU A 48 3.57 -14.17 14.21
CA LEU A 48 2.57 -15.18 14.50
C LEU A 48 2.87 -16.51 13.77
N ALA A 49 3.27 -16.44 12.49
CA ALA A 49 3.65 -17.62 11.72
C ALA A 49 4.81 -18.38 12.36
N ALA A 50 5.84 -17.67 12.85
CA ALA A 50 6.96 -18.28 13.57
C ALA A 50 6.50 -18.94 14.89
N LEU A 51 5.65 -18.28 15.67
CA LEU A 51 5.09 -18.86 16.91
C LEU A 51 4.25 -20.11 16.63
N LEU A 52 3.41 -20.07 15.59
CA LEU A 52 2.59 -21.21 15.19
C LEU A 52 3.44 -22.37 14.65
N ALA A 53 4.49 -22.08 13.89
CA ALA A 53 5.45 -23.07 13.43
C ALA A 53 6.16 -23.75 14.61
N LEU A 54 6.61 -22.99 15.63
CA LEU A 54 7.14 -23.56 16.87
C LEU A 54 6.10 -24.43 17.60
N GLY A 55 4.84 -24.00 17.60
CA GLY A 55 3.71 -24.73 18.18
C GLY A 55 3.46 -26.10 17.55
N THR A 56 3.98 -26.38 16.34
CA THR A 56 3.86 -27.72 15.71
C THR A 56 4.66 -28.79 16.45
N ALA A 57 5.66 -28.41 17.25
CA ALA A 57 6.44 -29.33 18.08
C ALA A 57 5.82 -29.57 19.48
N ALA A 58 4.69 -28.91 19.79
CA ALA A 58 4.03 -29.05 21.09
C ALA A 58 3.38 -30.45 21.24
N PRO A 59 3.15 -30.93 22.49
CA PRO A 59 2.46 -32.20 22.74
C PRO A 59 1.05 -32.28 22.14
N ARG A 60 0.42 -31.11 21.91
CA ARG A 60 -0.86 -30.96 21.22
C ARG A 60 -0.70 -29.87 20.15
N PRO A 61 -0.27 -30.22 18.93
CA PRO A 61 -0.07 -29.24 17.87
C PRO A 61 -1.40 -28.69 17.37
N LEU A 62 -1.36 -27.47 16.81
CA LEU A 62 -2.53 -26.88 16.17
C LEU A 62 -2.88 -27.68 14.91
N GLY A 63 -4.11 -28.20 14.85
CA GLY A 63 -4.62 -28.89 13.67
C GLY A 63 -4.95 -27.94 12.50
N VAL A 64 -5.28 -28.52 11.35
CA VAL A 64 -5.64 -27.79 10.13
C VAL A 64 -6.78 -26.80 10.37
N ASP A 65 -7.86 -27.22 11.02
CA ASP A 65 -9.03 -26.36 11.28
C ASP A 65 -8.68 -25.14 12.15
N GLY A 66 -7.82 -25.33 13.15
CA GLY A 66 -7.35 -24.25 14.01
C GLY A 66 -6.53 -23.23 13.22
N LEU A 67 -5.67 -23.70 12.32
CA LEU A 67 -4.85 -22.82 11.47
C LEU A 67 -5.70 -22.09 10.43
N LEU A 68 -6.69 -22.75 9.83
CA LEU A 68 -7.66 -22.11 8.94
C LEU A 68 -8.47 -21.02 9.66
N ALA A 69 -8.88 -21.26 10.91
CA ALA A 69 -9.55 -20.26 11.73
C ALA A 69 -8.66 -19.03 12.01
N VAL A 70 -7.36 -19.24 12.27
CA VAL A 70 -6.38 -18.14 12.41
C VAL A 70 -6.28 -17.34 11.12
N LEU A 71 -6.21 -18.00 9.96
CA LEU A 71 -6.19 -17.35 8.64
C LEU A 71 -7.46 -16.51 8.41
N CYS A 72 -8.64 -16.99 8.81
CA CYS A 72 -9.88 -16.22 8.75
C CYS A 72 -9.80 -14.94 9.59
N VAL A 73 -9.37 -15.05 10.85
CA VAL A 73 -9.30 -13.91 11.77
C VAL A 73 -8.33 -12.85 11.27
N LEU A 74 -7.10 -13.26 10.92
CA LEU A 74 -6.12 -12.34 10.37
C LEU A 74 -6.57 -11.75 9.04
N GLY A 75 -7.03 -12.60 8.13
CA GLY A 75 -7.52 -12.19 6.82
C GLY A 75 -8.65 -11.15 6.91
N ALA A 76 -9.65 -11.40 7.75
CA ALA A 76 -10.78 -10.50 7.95
C ALA A 76 -10.34 -9.15 8.55
N PHE A 77 -9.51 -9.19 9.61
CA PHE A 77 -8.96 -7.98 10.20
C PHE A 77 -8.17 -7.15 9.18
N GLY A 78 -7.28 -7.81 8.42
CA GLY A 78 -6.46 -7.16 7.41
C GLY A 78 -7.28 -6.60 6.23
N VAL A 79 -8.34 -7.28 5.79
CA VAL A 79 -9.25 -6.74 4.75
C VAL A 79 -9.94 -5.46 5.24
N ILE A 80 -10.49 -5.46 6.46
CA ILE A 80 -11.19 -4.29 7.01
C ILE A 80 -10.24 -3.11 7.20
N ALA A 81 -9.07 -3.35 7.80
CA ALA A 81 -8.05 -2.33 8.00
C ALA A 81 -7.51 -1.81 6.65
N GLY A 82 -7.23 -2.71 5.71
CA GLY A 82 -6.75 -2.37 4.37
C GLY A 82 -7.76 -1.57 3.55
N LEU A 83 -9.05 -1.92 3.59
CA LEU A 83 -10.12 -1.14 2.94
C LEU A 83 -10.20 0.28 3.51
N THR A 84 -10.05 0.42 4.83
CA THR A 84 -9.99 1.74 5.46
C THR A 84 -8.79 2.54 4.95
N HIS A 85 -7.66 1.87 4.73
CA HIS A 85 -6.49 2.50 4.16
C HIS A 85 -6.67 2.92 2.71
N ILE A 86 -7.28 2.09 1.87
CA ILE A 86 -7.57 2.38 0.46
C ILE A 86 -8.58 3.53 0.33
N VAL A 87 -9.71 3.44 1.04
CA VAL A 87 -10.86 4.33 0.82
C VAL A 87 -10.70 5.66 1.57
N ARG A 88 -10.27 5.61 2.83
CA ARG A 88 -10.32 6.78 3.71
C ARG A 88 -8.97 7.47 3.87
N THR A 89 -7.94 6.73 4.25
CA THR A 89 -6.64 7.36 4.59
C THR A 89 -5.72 7.54 3.37
N ARG A 90 -5.96 6.78 2.30
CA ARG A 90 -5.11 6.70 1.10
C ARG A 90 -3.62 6.45 1.41
N ARG A 91 -3.30 5.63 2.42
CA ARG A 91 -1.90 5.39 2.85
C ARG A 91 -1.30 4.08 2.37
N ASP A 92 -2.14 3.09 2.08
CA ASP A 92 -1.71 1.75 1.72
C ASP A 92 -2.78 1.11 0.84
N VAL A 93 -2.35 0.37 -0.20
CA VAL A 93 -3.24 -0.36 -1.12
C VAL A 93 -3.02 -1.87 -1.13
N ILE A 94 -2.01 -2.37 -0.42
CA ILE A 94 -1.56 -3.77 -0.52
C ILE A 94 -2.09 -4.65 0.62
N VAL A 95 -2.38 -4.07 1.79
CA VAL A 95 -2.86 -4.83 2.96
C VAL A 95 -4.17 -5.55 2.65
N ALA A 96 -5.14 -4.87 2.03
CA ALA A 96 -6.45 -5.45 1.74
C ALA A 96 -6.37 -6.67 0.80
N PRO A 97 -5.77 -6.60 -0.40
CA PRO A 97 -5.71 -7.75 -1.30
C PRO A 97 -4.88 -8.91 -0.74
N LEU A 98 -3.77 -8.64 -0.07
CA LEU A 98 -2.92 -9.71 0.49
C LEU A 98 -3.60 -10.42 1.67
N SER A 99 -4.30 -9.68 2.53
CA SER A 99 -5.10 -10.27 3.61
C SER A 99 -6.32 -11.02 3.08
N GLY A 100 -6.90 -10.55 1.99
CA GLY A 100 -8.02 -11.22 1.35
C GLY A 100 -7.66 -12.62 0.82
N PHE A 101 -6.41 -12.87 0.38
CA PHE A 101 -5.96 -14.23 0.08
C PHE A 101 -5.97 -15.14 1.32
N LEU A 102 -5.52 -14.65 2.49
CA LEU A 102 -5.61 -15.41 3.74
C LEU A 102 -7.06 -15.71 4.11
N LEU A 103 -7.95 -14.73 3.96
CA LEU A 103 -9.37 -14.89 4.25
C LEU A 103 -10.02 -15.92 3.31
N CYS A 104 -9.72 -15.86 2.01
CA CYS A 104 -10.24 -16.79 1.01
C CYS A 104 -9.81 -18.23 1.31
N VAL A 105 -8.53 -18.43 1.62
CA VAL A 105 -8.00 -19.76 1.95
C VAL A 105 -8.54 -20.27 3.29
N GLY A 106 -8.65 -19.41 4.30
CA GLY A 106 -9.21 -19.76 5.60
C GLY A 106 -10.67 -20.19 5.49
N ILE A 107 -11.53 -19.32 4.95
CA ILE A 107 -12.97 -19.57 4.82
C ILE A 107 -13.21 -20.75 3.87
N GLY A 108 -12.59 -20.73 2.67
CA GLY A 108 -12.76 -21.80 1.70
C GLY A 108 -12.24 -23.15 2.18
N GLY A 109 -11.15 -23.16 2.95
CA GLY A 109 -10.64 -24.37 3.58
C GLY A 109 -11.62 -24.95 4.60
N LEU A 110 -12.18 -24.11 5.48
CA LEU A 110 -13.16 -24.56 6.48
C LEU A 110 -14.42 -25.11 5.81
N MET A 111 -14.94 -24.41 4.80
CA MET A 111 -16.13 -24.84 4.05
C MET A 111 -15.88 -26.16 3.31
N ALA A 112 -14.69 -26.34 2.72
CA ALA A 112 -14.33 -27.60 2.07
C ALA A 112 -14.28 -28.78 3.07
N ARG A 113 -13.84 -28.51 4.32
CA ARG A 113 -13.77 -29.52 5.39
C ARG A 113 -15.15 -29.92 5.93
N THR A 114 -16.09 -28.98 6.01
CA THR A 114 -17.47 -29.23 6.46
C THR A 114 -18.41 -29.62 5.33
N TRP A 115 -18.00 -29.51 4.06
CA TRP A 115 -18.88 -29.71 2.90
C TRP A 115 -19.72 -31.00 2.95
N SER A 116 -19.10 -32.11 3.34
CA SER A 116 -19.74 -33.42 3.40
C SER A 116 -20.77 -33.57 4.54
N THR A 117 -20.71 -32.72 5.55
CA THR A 117 -21.61 -32.74 6.71
C THR A 117 -22.81 -31.80 6.55
N LEU A 118 -22.82 -30.99 5.50
CA LEU A 118 -23.85 -29.99 5.24
C LEU A 118 -25.02 -30.59 4.44
N SER A 119 -26.22 -30.07 4.71
CA SER A 119 -27.40 -30.30 3.88
C SER A 119 -27.26 -29.62 2.52
N THR A 120 -28.09 -30.01 1.55
CA THR A 120 -28.06 -29.42 0.20
C THR A 120 -28.30 -27.91 0.21
N VAL A 121 -29.17 -27.41 1.10
CA VAL A 121 -29.43 -25.96 1.21
C VAL A 121 -28.20 -25.23 1.74
N GLU A 122 -27.56 -25.76 2.78
CA GLU A 122 -26.34 -25.18 3.34
C GLU A 122 -25.19 -25.20 2.31
N GLN A 123 -25.05 -26.26 1.54
CA GLN A 123 -24.07 -26.34 0.43
C GLN A 123 -24.29 -25.24 -0.63
N TRP A 124 -25.54 -24.90 -0.95
CA TRP A 124 -25.84 -23.79 -1.87
C TRP A 124 -25.49 -22.43 -1.29
N VAL A 125 -25.78 -22.21 0.00
CA VAL A 125 -25.40 -20.98 0.72
C VAL A 125 -23.88 -20.84 0.75
N ASP A 126 -23.18 -21.91 1.06
CA ASP A 126 -21.73 -21.97 1.09
C ASP A 126 -21.12 -21.70 -0.30
N PHE A 127 -21.67 -22.32 -1.34
CA PHE A 127 -21.24 -22.07 -2.71
C PHE A 127 -21.42 -20.59 -3.10
N LEU A 128 -22.57 -19.98 -2.78
CA LEU A 128 -22.81 -18.57 -3.07
C LEU A 128 -21.85 -17.66 -2.29
N ALA A 129 -21.59 -17.98 -1.02
CA ALA A 129 -20.64 -17.24 -0.19
C ALA A 129 -19.21 -17.31 -0.76
N LEU A 130 -18.78 -18.47 -1.26
CA LEU A 130 -17.48 -18.63 -1.94
C LEU A 130 -17.38 -17.80 -3.20
N VAL A 131 -18.44 -17.76 -4.00
CA VAL A 131 -18.51 -16.95 -5.22
C VAL A 131 -18.41 -15.45 -4.90
N LEU A 132 -19.14 -14.99 -3.88
CA LEU A 132 -19.04 -13.61 -3.39
C LEU A 132 -17.64 -13.28 -2.84
N LEU A 133 -17.04 -14.21 -2.08
CA LEU A 133 -15.70 -14.05 -1.54
C LEU A 133 -14.64 -13.94 -2.65
N GLY A 134 -14.76 -14.78 -3.70
CA GLY A 134 -13.89 -14.72 -4.88
C GLY A 134 -14.05 -13.43 -5.68
N MET A 135 -15.29 -12.95 -5.87
CA MET A 135 -15.53 -11.64 -6.49
C MET A 135 -14.96 -10.50 -5.66
N GLY A 136 -15.16 -10.52 -4.34
CA GLY A 136 -14.60 -9.54 -3.41
C GLY A 136 -13.07 -9.51 -3.48
N GLN A 137 -12.43 -10.68 -3.48
CA GLN A 137 -10.98 -10.77 -3.61
C GLN A 137 -10.47 -10.25 -4.95
N THR A 138 -11.17 -10.59 -6.04
CA THR A 138 -10.84 -10.07 -7.38
C THR A 138 -10.91 -8.55 -7.37
N TYR A 139 -11.99 -7.98 -6.84
CA TYR A 139 -12.12 -6.53 -6.69
C TYR A 139 -10.97 -5.91 -5.88
N LEU A 140 -10.59 -6.50 -4.75
CA LEU A 140 -9.47 -6.01 -3.93
C LEU A 140 -8.14 -6.04 -4.68
N VAL A 141 -7.87 -7.08 -5.47
CA VAL A 141 -6.65 -7.18 -6.29
C VAL A 141 -6.63 -6.08 -7.35
N PHE A 142 -7.74 -5.86 -8.06
CA PHE A 142 -7.81 -4.80 -9.05
C PHE A 142 -7.69 -3.41 -8.41
N ARG A 143 -8.48 -3.14 -7.36
CA ARG A 143 -8.50 -1.84 -6.70
C ARG A 143 -7.18 -1.53 -6.00
N GLY A 144 -6.57 -2.53 -5.38
CA GLY A 144 -5.34 -2.38 -4.59
C GLY A 144 -4.07 -2.44 -5.44
N LEU A 145 -3.86 -3.55 -6.15
CA LEU A 145 -2.58 -3.85 -6.81
C LEU A 145 -2.48 -3.29 -8.24
N LEU A 146 -3.59 -3.21 -8.98
CA LEU A 146 -3.58 -2.79 -10.39
C LEU A 146 -3.88 -1.30 -10.56
N ILE A 147 -4.90 -0.79 -9.86
CA ILE A 147 -5.38 0.59 -10.00
C ILE A 147 -4.88 1.49 -8.87
N GLY A 148 -4.43 0.91 -7.75
CA GLY A 148 -4.13 1.61 -6.49
C GLY A 148 -2.93 2.55 -6.52
N LYS A 149 -2.95 3.55 -7.41
CA LYS A 149 -2.07 4.71 -7.36
C LYS A 149 -2.61 5.68 -6.31
N LEU A 150 -1.70 6.29 -5.55
CA LEU A 150 -2.03 7.22 -4.49
C LEU A 150 -1.32 8.56 -4.75
N PRO A 151 -1.69 9.31 -5.82
CA PRO A 151 -1.00 10.53 -6.22
C PRO A 151 -0.92 11.54 -5.06
N LEU A 152 -2.05 11.76 -4.38
CA LEU A 152 -2.10 12.62 -3.19
C LEU A 152 -1.15 12.17 -2.07
N ALA A 153 -1.06 10.87 -1.81
CA ALA A 153 -0.23 10.35 -0.71
C ALA A 153 1.27 10.43 -1.03
N TRP A 154 1.64 10.25 -2.30
CA TRP A 154 2.99 10.47 -2.78
C TRP A 154 3.40 11.94 -2.68
N SER A 155 2.54 12.88 -3.05
CA SER A 155 2.79 14.31 -2.84
C SER A 155 2.91 14.67 -1.35
N GLN A 156 2.11 14.07 -0.47
CA GLN A 156 2.25 14.24 0.98
C GLN A 156 3.57 13.65 1.51
N ALA A 157 3.94 12.46 1.05
CA ALA A 157 5.22 11.85 1.41
C ALA A 157 6.41 12.68 0.91
N GLY A 158 6.29 13.29 -0.28
CA GLY A 158 7.25 14.23 -0.84
C GLY A 158 7.44 15.46 0.03
N MET A 159 6.34 16.07 0.51
CA MET A 159 6.42 17.19 1.45
C MET A 159 7.06 16.82 2.77
N VAL A 160 6.75 15.65 3.33
CA VAL A 160 7.39 15.18 4.57
C VAL A 160 8.90 14.93 4.35
N ALA A 161 9.29 14.37 3.21
CA ALA A 161 10.70 14.18 2.87
C ALA A 161 11.42 15.52 2.68
N LEU A 162 10.78 16.48 2.00
CA LEU A 162 11.28 17.83 1.79
C LEU A 162 11.53 18.53 3.12
N GLN A 163 10.52 18.56 4.01
CA GLN A 163 10.64 19.18 5.34
C GLN A 163 11.73 18.54 6.22
N ARG A 164 12.08 17.26 5.99
CA ARG A 164 13.14 16.55 6.70
C ARG A 164 14.53 16.76 6.09
N GLY A 165 14.63 17.47 4.98
CA GLY A 165 15.88 17.68 4.26
C GLY A 165 16.31 16.51 3.37
N ALA A 166 15.46 15.50 3.19
CA ALA A 166 15.74 14.36 2.32
C ALA A 166 15.30 14.71 0.89
N LEU A 167 16.14 15.42 0.15
CA LEU A 167 15.83 15.87 -1.22
C LEU A 167 15.94 14.73 -2.24
N SER A 168 17.00 13.93 -2.16
CA SER A 168 17.36 12.90 -3.15
C SER A 168 17.31 11.48 -2.57
N GLY A 169 17.41 10.48 -3.45
CA GLY A 169 17.31 9.05 -3.14
C GLY A 169 15.91 8.46 -3.37
N GLU A 170 15.78 7.15 -3.21
CA GLU A 170 14.55 6.39 -3.53
C GLU A 170 13.31 6.84 -2.73
N ARG A 171 13.53 7.51 -1.59
CA ARG A 171 12.51 8.10 -0.70
C ARG A 171 12.69 9.60 -0.50
N GLY A 172 13.51 10.23 -1.36
CA GLY A 172 13.68 11.68 -1.35
C GLY A 172 12.44 12.39 -1.86
N ALA A 173 12.35 13.68 -1.57
CA ALA A 173 11.25 14.55 -2.00
C ALA A 173 11.02 14.47 -3.51
N ILE A 174 12.09 14.52 -4.32
CA ILE A 174 12.01 14.48 -5.78
C ILE A 174 11.34 13.17 -6.25
N ALA A 175 11.86 12.02 -5.82
CA ALA A 175 11.32 10.72 -6.21
C ALA A 175 9.86 10.53 -5.78
N CYS A 176 9.47 11.09 -4.63
CA CYS A 176 8.08 11.06 -4.18
C CYS A 176 7.16 11.93 -5.05
N PHE A 177 7.56 13.14 -5.42
CA PHE A 177 6.76 14.00 -6.31
C PHE A 177 6.69 13.45 -7.74
N GLU A 178 7.77 12.85 -8.26
CA GLU A 178 7.76 12.16 -9.56
C GLU A 178 6.76 11.00 -9.61
N ARG A 179 6.57 10.30 -8.48
CA ARG A 179 5.55 9.24 -8.35
C ARG A 179 4.15 9.78 -8.03
N GLY A 180 4.05 11.07 -7.70
CA GLY A 180 2.83 11.70 -7.21
C GLY A 180 1.94 12.30 -8.29
N TRP A 181 2.43 12.48 -9.51
CA TRP A 181 1.59 12.85 -10.64
C TRP A 181 1.03 11.60 -11.33
N ASP A 182 -0.21 11.67 -11.78
CA ASP A 182 -0.92 10.57 -12.40
C ASP A 182 -1.75 11.05 -13.59
N THR A 183 -1.73 10.30 -14.68
CA THR A 183 -2.57 10.58 -15.85
C THR A 183 -4.06 10.42 -15.52
N ASP A 184 -4.39 9.55 -14.56
CA ASP A 184 -5.77 9.23 -14.17
C ASP A 184 -6.40 10.30 -13.23
N GLU A 185 -5.59 11.07 -12.49
CA GLU A 185 -6.04 12.17 -11.62
C GLU A 185 -5.34 13.51 -12.00
N PRO A 186 -5.57 14.04 -13.21
CA PRO A 186 -4.77 15.15 -13.76
C PRO A 186 -4.88 16.46 -12.97
N HIS A 187 -5.96 16.63 -12.19
CA HIS A 187 -6.20 17.80 -11.36
C HIS A 187 -5.25 17.92 -10.16
N LEU A 188 -4.57 16.84 -9.74
CA LEU A 188 -3.57 16.87 -8.66
C LEU A 188 -2.14 17.09 -9.16
N ASN A 189 -1.90 16.88 -10.45
CA ASN A 189 -0.57 16.97 -11.06
C ASN A 189 0.11 18.34 -10.91
N PRO A 190 -0.61 19.49 -11.00
CA PRO A 190 0.00 20.80 -10.80
C PRO A 190 0.76 20.93 -9.48
N MET A 191 0.28 20.29 -8.40
CA MET A 191 0.95 20.33 -7.10
C MET A 191 2.33 19.65 -7.12
N ALA A 192 2.43 18.51 -7.80
CA ALA A 192 3.68 17.77 -7.93
C ALA A 192 4.64 18.47 -8.91
N TYR A 193 4.13 18.97 -10.05
CA TYR A 193 4.95 19.70 -11.02
C TYR A 193 5.53 20.99 -10.44
N LEU A 194 4.73 21.74 -9.68
CA LEU A 194 5.21 22.91 -8.95
C LEU A 194 6.34 22.51 -7.99
N ALA A 195 6.12 21.51 -7.14
CA ALA A 195 7.13 21.11 -6.18
C ALA A 195 8.44 20.66 -6.85
N LEU A 196 8.35 19.90 -7.95
CA LEU A 196 9.52 19.48 -8.73
C LEU A 196 10.24 20.67 -9.37
N ASN A 197 9.51 21.58 -10.01
CA ASN A 197 10.07 22.82 -10.55
C ASN A 197 10.83 23.61 -9.47
N ARG A 198 10.19 23.87 -8.33
CA ARG A 198 10.78 24.65 -7.22
C ARG A 198 12.02 23.97 -6.66
N ILE A 199 12.01 22.65 -6.45
CA ILE A 199 13.17 21.92 -5.94
C ILE A 199 14.32 21.97 -6.96
N HIS A 200 14.07 21.69 -8.23
CA HIS A 200 15.12 21.69 -9.26
C HIS A 200 15.72 23.07 -9.50
N SER A 201 14.89 24.12 -9.53
CA SER A 201 15.36 25.51 -9.62
C SER A 201 16.22 25.88 -8.41
N ALA A 202 15.82 25.52 -7.18
CA ALA A 202 16.62 25.78 -5.98
C ALA A 202 17.96 25.03 -5.96
N LEU A 203 18.04 23.86 -6.61
CA LEU A 203 19.27 23.09 -6.77
C LEU A 203 20.19 23.62 -7.88
N GLY A 204 19.70 24.51 -8.75
CA GLY A 204 20.43 25.04 -9.92
C GLY A 204 20.32 24.18 -11.18
N ASN A 205 19.36 23.25 -11.23
CA ASN A 205 19.12 22.39 -12.38
C ASN A 205 18.06 23.04 -13.30
N GLU A 206 18.45 24.11 -14.01
CA GLU A 206 17.52 24.93 -14.80
C GLU A 206 16.81 24.17 -15.93
N GLU A 207 17.50 23.24 -16.60
CA GLU A 207 16.92 22.42 -17.68
C GLU A 207 15.72 21.61 -17.18
N THR A 208 15.93 20.81 -16.13
CA THR A 208 14.86 19.99 -15.53
C THR A 208 13.76 20.85 -14.92
N ALA A 209 14.11 22.00 -14.33
CA ALA A 209 13.12 22.92 -13.79
C ALA A 209 12.21 23.48 -14.89
N MET A 210 12.76 23.79 -16.07
CA MET A 210 12.01 24.30 -17.22
C MET A 210 11.07 23.23 -17.81
N ASP A 211 11.49 21.97 -17.84
CA ASP A 211 10.63 20.85 -18.23
C ASP A 211 9.40 20.72 -17.31
N TRP A 212 9.62 20.81 -15.99
CA TRP A 212 8.53 20.80 -15.01
C TRP A 212 7.67 22.07 -15.07
N GLN A 213 8.26 23.23 -15.37
CA GLN A 213 7.51 24.47 -15.60
C GLN A 213 6.57 24.33 -16.81
N THR A 214 7.06 23.71 -17.89
CA THR A 214 6.26 23.46 -19.10
C THR A 214 5.09 22.54 -18.78
N SER A 215 5.34 21.47 -18.01
CA SER A 215 4.31 20.55 -17.52
C SER A 215 3.28 21.26 -16.63
N LEU A 216 3.73 22.12 -15.71
CA LEU A 216 2.87 22.93 -14.85
C LEU A 216 1.99 23.89 -15.67
N ASN A 217 2.57 24.62 -16.62
CA ASN A 217 1.86 25.56 -17.48
C ASN A 217 0.79 24.85 -18.32
N SER A 218 1.09 23.65 -18.84
CA SER A 218 0.11 22.83 -19.57
C SER A 218 -1.07 22.37 -18.71
N SER A 219 -0.91 22.37 -17.38
CA SER A 219 -1.91 21.93 -16.40
C SER A 219 -2.59 23.09 -15.66
N GLY A 220 -2.52 24.30 -16.20
CA GLY A 220 -3.16 25.50 -15.63
C GLY A 220 -2.24 26.43 -14.84
N GLY A 221 -0.94 26.13 -14.78
CA GLY A 221 0.07 27.00 -14.15
C GLY A 221 -0.04 27.03 -12.62
N GLU A 222 0.60 28.03 -12.01
CA GLU A 222 0.57 28.24 -10.56
C GLU A 222 -0.85 28.55 -10.05
N ALA A 223 -1.70 29.18 -10.87
CA ALA A 223 -3.08 29.48 -10.53
C ALA A 223 -3.94 28.22 -10.27
N ALA A 224 -3.53 27.05 -10.79
CA ALA A 224 -4.18 25.78 -10.53
C ALA A 224 -3.82 25.17 -9.16
N VAL A 225 -2.84 25.76 -8.45
CA VAL A 225 -2.35 25.28 -7.17
C VAL A 225 -2.79 26.24 -6.06
N ALA A 226 -3.21 25.69 -4.92
CA ALA A 226 -3.59 26.51 -3.78
C ALA A 226 -2.36 27.25 -3.22
N GLN A 227 -2.49 28.55 -2.94
CA GLN A 227 -1.40 29.38 -2.41
C GLN A 227 -0.72 28.78 -1.18
N ALA A 228 -1.50 28.21 -0.24
CA ALA A 228 -0.97 27.57 0.95
C ALA A 228 -0.01 26.40 0.65
N TRP A 229 -0.16 25.73 -0.50
CA TRP A 229 0.77 24.69 -0.94
C TRP A 229 2.07 25.30 -1.50
N ILE A 230 1.95 26.36 -2.30
CA ILE A 230 3.10 27.10 -2.84
C ILE A 230 3.99 27.57 -1.69
N ASP A 231 3.39 28.30 -0.74
CA ASP A 231 4.08 28.84 0.43
C ASP A 231 4.75 27.73 1.24
N ALA A 232 4.06 26.60 1.45
CA ALA A 232 4.60 25.48 2.22
C ALA A 232 5.79 24.79 1.53
N VAL A 233 5.78 24.69 0.20
CA VAL A 233 6.89 24.14 -0.59
C VAL A 233 8.08 25.09 -0.52
N GLU A 234 7.86 26.38 -0.79
CA GLU A 234 8.93 27.39 -0.82
C GLU A 234 9.56 27.58 0.56
N ASP A 235 8.76 27.65 1.62
CA ASP A 235 9.26 27.69 3.01
C ASP A 235 10.10 26.47 3.36
N ALA A 236 9.69 25.28 2.92
CA ALA A 236 10.44 24.06 3.17
C ALA A 236 11.77 24.04 2.40
N ILE A 237 11.78 24.51 1.15
CA ILE A 237 13.00 24.63 0.34
C ILE A 237 13.98 25.62 0.96
N LEU A 238 13.52 26.82 1.35
CA LEU A 238 14.35 27.86 1.94
C LEU A 238 15.02 27.43 3.25
N ARG A 239 14.39 26.51 3.99
CA ARG A 239 14.96 25.94 5.22
C ARG A 239 16.01 24.86 4.96
N VAL A 240 15.91 24.16 3.84
CA VAL A 240 16.63 22.89 3.61
C VAL A 240 17.77 23.05 2.62
N VAL A 241 17.56 23.84 1.57
CA VAL A 241 18.53 24.03 0.49
C VAL A 241 19.42 25.21 0.85
N PRO A 242 20.74 24.99 1.07
CA PRO A 242 21.69 26.08 1.31
C PRO A 242 21.68 27.05 0.12
N ASP A 243 21.82 28.34 0.38
CA ASP A 243 21.91 29.39 -0.66
C ASP A 243 20.69 29.45 -1.60
N ALA A 244 19.58 28.78 -1.26
CA ALA A 244 18.34 28.87 -2.02
C ALA A 244 17.83 30.31 -2.07
N LYS A 245 18.03 31.08 -1.01
CA LYS A 245 17.63 32.49 -0.95
C LYS A 245 18.42 33.40 -1.91
N GLU A 246 19.62 32.99 -2.31
CA GLU A 246 20.45 33.74 -3.26
C GLU A 246 20.17 33.33 -4.70
N ARG A 247 19.84 32.04 -4.92
CA ARG A 247 19.52 31.47 -6.23
C ARG A 247 18.06 31.63 -6.64
N TRP A 248 17.18 31.77 -5.66
CA TRP A 248 15.76 32.03 -5.83
C TRP A 248 15.54 33.53 -5.68
N PRO A 249 15.58 34.33 -6.76
CA PRO A 249 15.09 35.69 -6.66
C PRO A 249 13.62 35.58 -6.26
N LYS A 250 13.23 36.32 -5.21
CA LYS A 250 11.82 36.47 -4.88
C LYS A 250 11.09 36.84 -6.17
N HIS A 251 10.04 36.10 -6.52
CA HIS A 251 8.98 36.67 -7.34
C HIS A 251 8.33 37.76 -6.48
N GLU A 252 8.96 38.94 -6.43
CA GLU A 252 8.31 40.16 -5.98
C GLU A 252 7.17 40.44 -6.96
N GLU A 253 5.96 40.18 -6.48
CA GLU A 253 4.69 40.83 -6.84
C GLU A 253 4.41 41.01 -8.34
N ALA A 254 3.60 40.10 -8.89
CA ALA A 254 2.77 40.37 -10.07
C ALA A 254 1.29 40.36 -9.66
#